data_AF-A0A7S1G7H5-F1
#
_entry.id   AF-A0A7S1G7H5-F1
#
_cell.length_a   1.000
_cell.length_b   1.000
_cell.length_c   1.000
_cell.angle_alpha   90.00
_cell.angle_beta   90.00
_cell.angle_gamma   90.00
#
_symmetry.space_group_name_H-M   'P 1'
#
loop_
_entity.id
_entity.type
_entity.pdbx_description
1 polymer ?
#
loop_
_entity_poly.entity_id
_entity_poly.type
_entity_poly.pdbx_seq_one_letter_code
_entity_poly.pdbx_strand_id
1 'polypeptide(L)'
;GGGAGGLGDTATSGWSESASLSLSSTGGAALSATDDALFRQSLAPGSRLDARDMEGHWYESVVARVRPSASGALADDLLIEFRAWEPRWASWFPRDSPNVAPPFSRIAPFREQLAPNMEVEVRVAREDGGAGRWFRSRVVELEAARVRVKVGNRSRDMMWLDRDSAALAPVGTHCARSRPLS
;
A
#
# COMPACT_ATOMS: atom_id res chain seq x y z
N GLY A 1 74.64 41.40 4.52
CA GLY A 1 74.28 40.03 4.90
C GLY A 1 73.31 39.48 3.87
N GLY A 2 73.57 38.27 3.38
CA GLY A 2 72.60 37.36 2.75
C GLY A 2 72.21 37.63 1.29
N GLY A 3 72.95 37.05 0.34
CA GLY A 3 72.50 36.85 -1.04
C GLY A 3 71.75 35.52 -1.17
N ALA A 4 70.68 35.51 -1.98
CA ALA A 4 69.84 34.34 -2.25
C ALA A 4 70.16 33.74 -3.63
N GLY A 5 70.17 32.42 -3.71
CA GLY A 5 70.30 31.64 -4.95
C GLY A 5 69.49 30.34 -4.90
N GLY A 6 69.21 29.79 -6.08
CA GLY A 6 68.63 28.45 -6.37
C GLY A 6 67.09 28.47 -6.52
N LEU A 7 66.43 28.26 -7.67
CA LEU A 7 66.45 27.24 -8.75
C LEU A 7 65.90 25.85 -8.38
N GLY A 8 64.87 25.43 -9.15
CA GLY A 8 64.39 24.05 -9.38
C GLY A 8 63.44 23.48 -8.32
N ASP A 9 62.40 22.68 -8.59
CA ASP A 9 61.89 22.09 -9.83
C ASP A 9 60.46 21.52 -9.61
N THR A 10 59.77 21.34 -10.74
CA THR A 10 58.55 20.60 -11.12
C THR A 10 57.80 19.63 -10.15
N ALA A 11 56.45 19.63 -10.23
CA ALA A 11 55.57 18.46 -10.50
C ALA A 11 54.07 18.78 -10.20
N THR A 12 53.24 19.00 -11.23
CA THR A 12 52.14 18.14 -11.72
C THR A 12 50.88 17.96 -10.85
N SER A 13 49.74 18.04 -11.56
CA SER A 13 48.47 17.30 -11.35
C SER A 13 47.36 18.00 -10.58
N GLY A 14 46.16 17.99 -11.18
CA GLY A 14 44.91 18.26 -10.47
C GLY A 14 43.78 18.73 -11.37
N TRP A 15 43.33 17.90 -12.30
CA TRP A 15 42.03 18.07 -12.97
C TRP A 15 40.90 18.13 -11.93
N SER A 16 40.04 19.15 -12.03
CA SER A 16 38.80 19.23 -11.26
C SER A 16 37.68 18.55 -12.02
N GLU A 17 37.36 17.31 -11.64
CA GLU A 17 36.10 16.67 -12.02
C GLU A 17 35.00 17.14 -11.06
N SER A 18 34.03 17.87 -11.62
CA SER A 18 32.78 18.21 -10.98
C SER A 18 31.98 16.93 -10.74
N ALA A 19 32.02 16.42 -9.50
CA ALA A 19 31.16 15.34 -9.05
C ALA A 19 29.69 15.79 -9.15
N SER A 20 29.01 15.30 -10.18
CA SER A 20 27.56 15.40 -10.32
C SER A 20 26.93 14.44 -9.32
N LEU A 21 26.26 14.98 -8.30
CA LEU A 21 25.49 14.20 -7.34
C LEU A 21 24.29 13.57 -8.05
N SER A 22 24.44 12.29 -8.41
CA SER A 22 23.33 11.46 -8.86
C SER A 22 22.46 11.13 -7.66
N LEU A 23 21.24 11.69 -7.63
CA LEU A 23 20.18 11.31 -6.70
C LEU A 23 19.69 9.90 -7.04
N SER A 24 20.29 8.90 -6.39
CA SER A 24 19.79 7.52 -6.42
C SER A 24 18.52 7.44 -5.58
N SER A 25 17.37 7.41 -6.27
CA SER A 25 16.10 6.95 -5.71
C SER A 25 16.18 5.45 -5.45
N THR A 26 16.44 5.06 -4.20
CA THR A 26 16.29 3.68 -3.70
C THR A 26 15.02 3.70 -2.83
N GLY A 27 13.91 3.07 -3.25
CA GLY A 27 13.79 1.62 -3.34
C GLY A 27 13.54 1.09 -1.93
N GLY A 28 12.28 0.74 -1.59
CA GLY A 28 11.83 0.44 -0.24
C GLY A 28 12.76 -0.50 0.53
N ALA A 29 13.27 -0.02 1.67
CA ALA A 29 14.17 -0.79 2.52
C ALA A 29 13.42 -2.01 3.09
N ALA A 30 13.99 -3.21 2.87
CA ALA A 30 13.57 -4.40 3.60
C ALA A 30 13.83 -4.16 5.09
N LEU A 31 12.83 -4.47 5.93
CA LEU A 31 12.97 -4.40 7.39
C LEU A 31 14.18 -5.21 7.85
N SER A 32 14.87 -4.74 8.89
CA SER A 32 15.86 -5.59 9.56
C SER A 32 15.17 -6.85 10.11
N ALA A 33 15.90 -7.95 10.27
CA ALA A 33 15.32 -9.19 10.79
C ALA A 33 14.66 -8.99 12.18
N THR A 34 15.20 -8.08 12.98
CA THR A 34 14.63 -7.69 14.28
C THR A 34 13.32 -6.92 14.10
N ASP A 35 13.25 -5.99 13.15
CA ASP A 35 12.04 -5.22 12.89
C ASP A 35 10.92 -6.10 12.31
N ASP A 36 11.25 -7.06 11.43
CA ASP A 36 10.26 -8.03 10.92
C ASP A 36 9.71 -8.92 12.04
N ALA A 37 10.58 -9.41 12.94
CA ALA A 37 10.16 -10.23 14.08
C ALA A 37 9.24 -9.43 15.04
N LEU A 38 9.58 -8.17 15.33
CA LEU A 38 8.76 -7.29 16.17
C LEU A 38 7.42 -6.97 15.50
N PHE A 39 7.42 -6.66 14.20
CA PHE A 39 6.20 -6.48 13.41
C PHE A 39 5.29 -7.70 13.54
N ARG A 40 5.80 -8.91 13.27
CA ARG A 40 5.01 -10.14 13.32
C ARG A 40 4.43 -10.42 14.70
N GLN A 41 5.21 -10.19 15.76
CA GLN A 41 4.75 -10.37 17.14
C GLN A 41 3.69 -9.33 17.54
N SER A 42 3.74 -8.12 16.97
CA SER A 42 2.78 -7.06 17.27
C SER A 42 1.39 -7.27 16.66
N LEU A 43 1.24 -8.17 15.68
CA LEU A 43 -0.02 -8.37 14.97
C LEU A 43 -1.12 -8.93 15.90
N ALA A 44 -2.16 -8.13 16.11
CA ALA A 44 -3.35 -8.45 16.88
C ALA A 44 -4.63 -8.06 16.10
N PRO A 45 -5.83 -8.52 16.49
CA PRO A 45 -7.06 -8.12 15.82
C PRO A 45 -7.17 -6.59 15.68
N GLY A 46 -7.51 -6.12 14.48
CA GLY A 46 -7.53 -4.71 14.10
C GLY A 46 -6.22 -4.17 13.50
N SER A 47 -5.11 -4.90 13.58
CA SER A 47 -3.82 -4.46 12.99
C SER A 47 -3.91 -4.39 11.47
N ARG A 48 -3.38 -3.31 10.88
CA ARG A 48 -3.25 -3.15 9.42
C ARG A 48 -1.95 -3.78 8.92
N LEU A 49 -2.04 -4.40 7.76
CA LEU A 49 -0.92 -5.08 7.10
C LEU A 49 -1.21 -5.21 5.60
N ASP A 50 -0.17 -5.53 4.83
CA ASP A 50 -0.33 -5.97 3.45
C ASP A 50 -0.37 -7.50 3.42
N ALA A 51 -1.36 -8.08 2.74
CA ALA A 51 -1.47 -9.53 2.58
C ALA A 51 -1.57 -9.94 1.12
N ARG A 52 -0.94 -11.07 0.79
CA ARG A 52 -0.98 -11.67 -0.54
C ARG A 52 -2.02 -12.78 -0.61
N ASP A 53 -2.93 -12.68 -1.58
CA ASP A 53 -3.92 -13.74 -1.85
C ASP A 53 -3.27 -14.98 -2.50
N MET A 54 -4.10 -15.99 -2.77
CA MET A 54 -3.66 -17.24 -3.42
C MET A 54 -3.31 -17.06 -4.91
N GLU A 55 -3.74 -15.95 -5.52
CA GLU A 55 -3.43 -15.60 -6.91
C GLU A 55 -2.14 -14.76 -7.02
N GLY A 56 -1.51 -14.42 -5.89
CA GLY A 56 -0.24 -13.71 -5.83
C GLY A 56 -0.37 -12.18 -5.78
N HIS A 57 -1.58 -11.64 -5.61
CA HIS A 57 -1.83 -10.20 -5.56
C HIS A 57 -1.81 -9.70 -4.11
N TRP A 58 -1.19 -8.54 -3.88
CA TRP A 58 -1.14 -7.89 -2.57
C TRP A 58 -2.31 -6.93 -2.37
N TYR A 59 -2.90 -6.94 -1.18
CA TYR A 59 -3.99 -6.04 -0.80
C TYR A 59 -3.80 -5.49 0.60
N GLU A 60 -4.38 -4.31 0.80
CA GLU A 60 -4.51 -3.72 2.13
C GLU A 60 -5.44 -4.62 2.94
N SER A 61 -5.02 -5.01 4.13
CA SER A 61 -5.70 -6.05 4.90
C SER A 61 -5.70 -5.73 6.39
N VAL A 62 -6.57 -6.43 7.13
CA VAL A 62 -6.70 -6.30 8.58
C VAL A 62 -6.70 -7.68 9.22
N VAL A 63 -6.03 -7.82 10.36
CA VAL A 63 -6.18 -9.02 11.20
C VAL A 63 -7.58 -9.02 11.79
N ALA A 64 -8.42 -9.96 11.40
CA ALA A 64 -9.74 -10.12 11.96
C ALA A 64 -9.70 -10.92 13.28
N ARG A 65 -8.89 -11.99 13.32
CA ARG A 65 -8.76 -12.88 14.49
C ARG A 65 -7.38 -13.50 14.58
N VAL A 66 -7.06 -14.03 15.76
CA VAL A 66 -5.84 -14.80 16.04
C VAL A 66 -6.25 -16.10 16.72
N ARG A 67 -5.56 -17.20 16.41
CA ARG A 67 -5.75 -18.50 17.10
C ARG A 67 -4.41 -19.22 17.25
N PRO A 68 -4.30 -20.16 18.21
CA PRO A 68 -3.16 -21.06 18.26
C PRO A 68 -2.99 -21.82 16.95
N SER A 69 -1.73 -22.08 16.55
CA SER A 69 -1.44 -22.74 15.29
C SER A 69 -2.17 -24.08 15.14
N ALA A 70 -2.88 -24.26 14.03
CA ALA A 70 -3.49 -25.55 13.72
C ALA A 70 -2.47 -26.60 13.23
N SER A 71 -1.29 -26.17 12.76
CA SER A 71 -0.24 -27.05 12.22
C SER A 71 0.76 -27.52 13.27
N GLY A 72 0.57 -27.16 14.54
CA GLY A 72 1.54 -27.42 15.61
C GLY A 72 2.78 -26.54 15.53
N ALA A 73 2.77 -25.47 14.72
CA ALA A 73 3.84 -24.48 14.70
C ALA A 73 3.83 -23.66 16.01
N LEU A 74 4.98 -23.10 16.35
CA LEU A 74 5.15 -22.26 17.54
C LEU A 74 4.39 -20.92 17.44
N ALA A 75 4.06 -20.48 16.22
CA ALA A 75 3.45 -19.19 15.97
C ALA A 75 1.96 -19.32 15.64
N ASP A 76 1.14 -18.42 16.21
CA ASP A 76 -0.30 -18.35 15.96
C ASP A 76 -0.65 -18.26 14.46
N ASP A 77 -1.88 -18.68 14.12
CA ASP A 77 -2.50 -18.34 12.84
C ASP A 77 -3.28 -17.02 12.98
N LEU A 78 -3.25 -16.21 11.91
CA LEU A 78 -3.97 -14.95 11.75
C LEU A 78 -5.10 -15.13 10.73
N LEU A 79 -6.33 -14.78 11.08
CA LEU A 79 -7.40 -14.63 10.12
C LEU A 79 -7.28 -13.23 9.52
N ILE A 80 -7.02 -13.16 8.22
CA ILE A 80 -6.79 -11.91 7.50
C ILE A 80 -7.99 -11.62 6.62
N GLU A 81 -8.58 -10.44 6.81
CA GLU A 81 -9.61 -9.88 5.94
C GLU A 81 -8.98 -8.90 4.95
N PHE A 82 -9.15 -9.17 3.66
CA PHE A 82 -8.73 -8.27 2.59
C PHE A 82 -9.70 -7.09 2.50
N ARG A 83 -9.20 -5.86 2.57
CA ARG A 83 -10.06 -4.67 2.50
C ARG A 83 -10.71 -4.59 1.12
N ALA A 84 -11.96 -4.13 1.12
CA ALA A 84 -12.82 -4.11 -0.05
C ALA A 84 -13.26 -5.47 -0.61
N TRP A 85 -12.97 -6.56 0.09
CA TRP A 85 -13.51 -7.88 -0.23
C TRP A 85 -14.65 -8.25 0.74
N GLU A 86 -15.46 -9.23 0.36
CA GLU A 86 -16.46 -9.79 1.27
C GLU A 86 -15.76 -10.65 2.35
N PRO A 87 -16.23 -10.63 3.62
CA PRO A 87 -15.59 -11.37 4.71
C PRO A 87 -15.43 -12.88 4.48
N ARG A 88 -16.25 -13.48 3.60
CA ARG A 88 -16.12 -14.90 3.23
C ARG A 88 -14.81 -15.25 2.53
N TRP A 89 -14.09 -14.25 2.00
CA TRP A 89 -12.78 -14.41 1.38
C TRP A 89 -11.62 -14.26 2.38
N ALA A 90 -11.93 -13.98 3.66
CA ALA A 90 -10.93 -13.99 4.71
C ALA A 90 -10.22 -15.35 4.79
N SER A 91 -8.91 -15.32 4.98
CA SER A 91 -8.09 -16.52 4.94
C SER A 91 -7.17 -16.59 6.16
N TRP A 92 -6.92 -17.80 6.65
CA TRP A 92 -5.98 -18.03 7.73
C TRP A 92 -4.55 -18.11 7.18
N PHE A 93 -3.63 -17.39 7.81
CA PHE A 93 -2.21 -17.41 7.49
C PHE A 93 -1.40 -17.68 8.77
N PRO A 94 -0.33 -18.48 8.70
CA PRO A 94 0.68 -18.49 9.74
C PRO A 94 1.22 -17.07 9.97
N ARG A 95 1.44 -16.67 11.23
CA ARG A 95 1.99 -15.33 11.57
C ARG A 95 3.35 -15.06 10.91
N ASP A 96 4.15 -16.09 10.68
CA ASP A 96 5.45 -16.04 9.99
C ASP A 96 5.34 -16.18 8.46
N SER A 97 4.12 -16.21 7.91
CA SER A 97 3.91 -16.35 6.47
C SER A 97 4.60 -15.22 5.69
N PRO A 98 5.30 -15.54 4.57
CA PRO A 98 5.85 -14.53 3.67
C PRO A 98 4.74 -13.78 2.90
N ASN A 99 3.49 -14.21 3.00
CA ASN A 99 2.32 -13.52 2.46
C ASN A 99 1.78 -12.43 3.38
N VAL A 100 2.40 -12.23 4.55
CA VAL A 100 2.09 -11.17 5.50
C VAL A 100 3.26 -10.19 5.55
N ALA A 101 2.99 -8.92 5.31
CA ALA A 101 4.00 -7.87 5.27
C ALA A 101 3.52 -6.61 6.01
N PRO A 102 4.44 -5.74 6.44
CA PRO A 102 4.10 -4.46 7.05
C PRO A 102 3.15 -3.63 6.18
N PRO A 103 2.27 -2.81 6.78
CA PRO A 103 1.34 -1.99 6.02
C PRO A 103 2.09 -1.08 5.05
N PHE A 104 1.62 -1.03 3.81
CA PHE A 104 2.15 -0.20 2.72
C PHE A 104 3.60 -0.50 2.31
N SER A 105 4.11 -1.69 2.64
CA SER A 105 5.43 -2.15 2.19
C SER A 105 5.39 -2.85 0.83
N ARG A 106 4.21 -3.33 0.42
CA ARG A 106 3.97 -4.06 -0.84
C ARG A 106 3.00 -3.34 -1.76
N ILE A 107 2.17 -2.46 -1.22
CA ILE A 107 1.20 -1.65 -1.96
C ILE A 107 1.30 -0.18 -1.57
N ALA A 108 0.81 0.71 -2.43
CA ALA A 108 0.69 2.13 -2.09
C ALA A 108 -0.43 2.35 -1.05
N PRO A 109 -0.31 3.36 -0.16
CA PRO A 109 -1.34 3.74 0.80
C PRO A 109 -2.53 4.42 0.11
N PHE A 110 -3.31 3.64 -0.63
CA PHE A 110 -4.42 4.08 -1.49
C PHE A 110 -5.35 5.11 -0.81
N ARG A 111 -5.73 4.85 0.44
CA ARG A 111 -6.67 5.70 1.21
C ARG A 111 -6.07 7.03 1.64
N GLU A 112 -4.74 7.07 1.83
CA GLU A 112 -4.02 8.31 2.17
C GLU A 112 -3.78 9.16 0.92
N GLN A 113 -3.68 8.52 -0.25
CA GLN A 113 -3.44 9.16 -1.54
C GLN A 113 -4.70 9.60 -2.28
N LEU A 114 -5.88 9.45 -1.68
CA LEU A 114 -7.13 9.95 -2.28
C LEU A 114 -7.02 11.45 -2.56
N ALA A 115 -7.40 11.85 -3.78
CA ALA A 115 -7.42 13.24 -4.21
C ALA A 115 -8.68 13.55 -5.02
N PRO A 116 -9.14 14.82 -5.09
CA PRO A 116 -10.23 15.20 -5.98
C PRO A 116 -9.92 14.80 -7.43
N ASN A 117 -10.96 14.37 -8.15
CA ASN A 117 -10.91 13.82 -9.51
C ASN A 117 -10.22 12.45 -9.67
N MET A 118 -9.67 11.85 -8.61
CA MET A 118 -9.14 10.48 -8.65
C MET A 118 -10.26 9.48 -8.96
N GLU A 119 -9.97 8.51 -9.82
CA GLU A 119 -10.89 7.40 -10.08
C GLU A 119 -10.75 6.33 -8.98
N VAL A 120 -11.89 5.81 -8.55
CA VAL A 120 -12.02 4.79 -7.50
C VAL A 120 -13.15 3.83 -7.86
N GLU A 121 -13.25 2.72 -7.14
CA GLU A 121 -14.42 1.85 -7.19
C GLU A 121 -15.19 1.90 -5.89
N VAL A 122 -16.51 2.00 -5.98
CA VAL A 122 -17.39 2.01 -4.80
C VAL A 122 -18.47 0.98 -4.90
N ARG A 123 -18.75 0.32 -3.77
CA ARG A 123 -19.84 -0.64 -3.65
C ARG A 123 -21.10 0.07 -3.18
N VAL A 124 -22.13 0.07 -4.03
CA VAL A 124 -23.45 0.57 -3.68
C VAL A 124 -24.31 -0.61 -3.26
N ALA A 125 -24.83 -0.56 -2.02
CA ALA A 125 -25.76 -1.56 -1.52
C ALA A 125 -27.05 -1.57 -2.37
N ARG A 126 -27.65 -2.74 -2.53
CA ARG A 126 -28.98 -2.84 -3.14
C ARG A 126 -30.06 -2.57 -2.08
N GLU A 127 -31.16 -1.97 -2.50
CA GLU A 127 -32.32 -1.72 -1.62
C GLU A 127 -32.96 -3.02 -1.12
N ASP A 128 -32.88 -4.10 -1.91
CA ASP A 128 -33.40 -5.42 -1.58
C ASP A 128 -32.53 -6.21 -0.58
N GLY A 129 -31.45 -5.61 -0.06
CA GLY A 129 -30.51 -6.26 0.85
C GLY A 129 -29.60 -7.29 0.17
N GLY A 130 -29.67 -7.44 -1.16
CA GLY A 130 -28.77 -8.29 -1.92
C GLY A 130 -27.33 -7.76 -1.96
N ALA A 131 -26.40 -8.58 -2.47
CA ALA A 131 -25.01 -8.18 -2.64
C ALA A 131 -24.93 -6.89 -3.48
N GLY A 132 -24.32 -5.85 -2.89
CA GLY A 132 -24.13 -4.56 -3.55
C GLY A 132 -23.34 -4.67 -4.85
N ARG A 133 -23.44 -3.67 -5.71
CA ARG A 133 -22.70 -3.63 -6.98
C ARG A 133 -21.55 -2.64 -6.90
N TRP A 134 -20.42 -3.00 -7.50
CA TRP A 134 -19.27 -2.12 -7.64
C TRP A 134 -19.41 -1.23 -8.87
N PHE A 135 -19.08 0.05 -8.70
CA PHE A 135 -19.12 1.05 -9.76
C PHE A 135 -17.81 1.84 -9.77
N ARG A 136 -17.22 1.96 -10.96
CA ARG A 136 -16.22 2.99 -11.22
C ARG A 136 -16.80 4.36 -10.95
N SER A 137 -16.10 5.14 -10.16
CA SER A 137 -16.57 6.39 -9.58
C SER A 137 -15.41 7.39 -9.52
N ARG A 138 -15.74 8.65 -9.24
CA ARG A 138 -14.74 9.72 -9.15
C ARG A 138 -14.85 10.43 -7.82
N VAL A 139 -13.73 10.64 -7.15
CA VAL A 139 -13.67 11.47 -5.95
C VAL A 139 -14.02 12.90 -6.32
N VAL A 140 -14.99 13.48 -5.61
CA VAL A 140 -15.44 14.86 -5.80
C VAL A 140 -14.90 15.74 -4.68
N GLU A 141 -14.96 15.24 -3.45
CA GLU A 141 -14.69 16.02 -2.24
C GLU A 141 -14.06 15.13 -1.18
N LEU A 142 -13.17 15.69 -0.38
CA LEU A 142 -12.47 14.99 0.70
C LEU A 142 -12.61 15.77 2.00
N GLU A 143 -12.91 15.03 3.06
CA GLU A 143 -12.80 15.46 4.44
C GLU A 143 -11.77 14.60 5.16
N ALA A 144 -11.44 14.95 6.40
CA ALA A 144 -10.47 14.21 7.20
C ALA A 144 -10.79 12.71 7.26
N ALA A 145 -12.04 12.33 7.53
CA ALA A 145 -12.48 10.94 7.72
C ALA A 145 -13.41 10.41 6.62
N ARG A 146 -13.90 11.27 5.71
CA ARG A 146 -14.89 10.89 4.70
C ARG A 146 -14.48 11.32 3.30
N VAL A 147 -14.97 10.59 2.30
CA VAL A 147 -14.79 10.89 0.89
C VAL A 147 -16.15 10.93 0.22
N ARG A 148 -16.36 11.96 -0.60
CA ARG A 148 -17.54 12.06 -1.47
C ARG A 148 -17.17 11.61 -2.86
N VAL A 149 -17.97 10.72 -3.42
CA VAL A 149 -17.78 10.23 -4.78
C VAL A 149 -18.99 10.53 -5.64
N LYS A 150 -18.75 10.72 -6.93
CA LYS A 150 -19.76 10.62 -7.97
C LYS A 150 -19.82 9.17 -8.46
N VAL A 151 -20.96 8.52 -8.24
CA VAL A 151 -21.13 7.08 -8.51
C VAL A 151 -21.37 6.85 -9.99
N GLY A 152 -20.49 6.14 -10.69
CA GLY A 152 -20.66 5.87 -12.12
C GLY A 152 -20.45 7.10 -13.01
N ASN A 153 -20.00 6.88 -14.24
CA ASN A 153 -19.72 7.99 -15.17
C ASN A 153 -20.99 8.74 -15.64
N ARG A 154 -22.14 8.08 -15.61
CA ARG A 154 -23.42 8.62 -16.11
C ARG A 154 -24.43 8.98 -15.03
N SER A 155 -24.16 8.69 -13.75
CA SER A 155 -25.10 9.07 -12.70
C SER A 155 -24.89 10.51 -12.24
N ARG A 156 -25.97 11.10 -11.70
CA ARG A 156 -25.90 12.30 -10.84
C ARG A 156 -25.77 11.93 -9.37
N ASP A 157 -25.79 10.65 -9.05
CA ASP A 157 -25.73 10.18 -7.67
C ASP A 157 -24.37 10.49 -7.05
N MET A 158 -24.44 11.06 -5.86
CA MET A 158 -23.30 11.37 -5.02
C MET A 158 -23.43 10.58 -3.73
N MET A 159 -22.32 10.03 -3.25
CA MET A 159 -22.31 9.23 -2.03
C MET A 159 -21.14 9.66 -1.16
N TRP A 160 -21.42 9.87 0.13
CA TRP A 160 -20.40 9.96 1.16
C TRP A 160 -20.07 8.57 1.69
N LEU A 161 -18.78 8.29 1.84
CA LEU A 161 -18.25 7.07 2.41
C LEU A 161 -17.21 7.44 3.46
N ASP A 162 -17.09 6.64 4.51
CA ASP A 162 -15.90 6.70 5.35
C ASP A 162 -14.67 6.36 4.48
N ARG A 163 -13.56 7.10 4.67
CA ARG A 163 -12.31 6.83 3.94
C ARG A 163 -11.81 5.41 4.19
N ASP A 164 -12.13 4.87 5.37
CA ASP A 164 -11.81 3.52 5.77
C ASP A 164 -12.88 2.47 5.41
N SER A 165 -13.91 2.86 4.67
CA SER A 165 -14.97 1.93 4.28
C SER A 165 -14.44 0.78 3.42
N ALA A 166 -14.93 -0.43 3.70
CA ALA A 166 -14.77 -1.59 2.83
C ALA A 166 -15.60 -1.49 1.54
N ALA A 167 -16.46 -0.48 1.40
CA ALA A 167 -17.15 -0.19 0.15
C ALA A 167 -16.32 0.72 -0.78
N LEU A 168 -15.05 1.00 -0.46
CA LEU A 168 -14.14 1.82 -1.26
C LEU A 168 -12.91 1.00 -1.66
N ALA A 169 -12.60 0.97 -2.95
CA ALA A 169 -11.50 0.20 -3.52
C ALA A 169 -10.71 1.00 -4.58
N PRO A 170 -9.43 0.63 -4.82
CA PRO A 170 -8.70 1.06 -6.00
C PRO A 170 -9.41 0.64 -7.30
N VAL A 171 -9.12 1.35 -8.39
CA VAL A 171 -9.59 0.94 -9.73
C VAL A 171 -8.92 -0.37 -10.14
N GLY A 172 -9.71 -1.26 -10.72
CA GLY A 172 -9.28 -2.58 -11.17
C GLY A 172 -9.44 -3.69 -10.13
N THR A 173 -9.95 -3.39 -8.93
CA THR A 173 -10.20 -4.42 -7.90
C THR A 173 -11.42 -5.28 -8.23
N HIS A 174 -12.55 -4.67 -8.60
CA HIS A 174 -13.80 -5.38 -8.90
C HIS A 174 -14.34 -5.10 -10.29
N CYS A 175 -14.16 -3.88 -10.79
CA CYS A 175 -14.56 -3.53 -12.14
C CYS A 175 -13.42 -3.85 -13.11
N ALA A 176 -13.75 -4.53 -14.21
CA ALA A 176 -12.79 -4.80 -15.28
C ALA A 176 -12.05 -3.51 -15.69
N ARG A 177 -10.77 -3.64 -16.02
CA ARG A 177 -9.99 -2.54 -16.57
C ARG A 177 -10.62 -2.11 -17.89
N SER A 178 -11.03 -0.84 -18.00
CA SER A 178 -11.41 -0.24 -19.28
C SER A 178 -10.27 -0.44 -20.26
N ARG A 179 -10.55 -0.99 -21.45
CA ARG A 179 -9.56 -0.99 -22.53
C ARG A 179 -9.17 0.48 -22.79
N PRO A 180 -7.88 0.78 -23.01
CA PRO A 180 -7.51 2.08 -23.55
C PRO A 180 -8.32 2.29 -24.83
N LEU A 181 -8.83 3.50 -25.03
CA LEU A 181 -9.30 3.90 -26.35
C LEU A 181 -8.05 3.91 -27.24
N SER A 182 -7.93 2.91 -28.10
CA SER A 182 -6.94 2.81 -29.16
C SER A 182 -7.22 3.83 -30.25
#